data_AF-A0A1I4UJX2-F1
#
_entry.id   AF-A0A1I4UJX2-F1
#
_cell.length_a   1.000
_cell.length_b   1.000
_cell.length_c   1.000
_cell.angle_alpha   90.00
_cell.angle_beta   90.00
_cell.angle_gamma   90.00
#
_symmetry.space_group_name_H-M   'P 1'
#
loop_
_entity.id
_entity.type
_entity.pdbx_description
1 polymer ?
#
loop_
_entity_poly.entity_id
_entity_poly.type
_entity_poly.pdbx_seq_one_letter_code
_entity_poly.pdbx_strand_id
1 'polypeptide(L)'
;MALPNLHGVARLTADPELKFAASGTAVCTLTLAFNSRRQNRQTGEWEDAGVHFQRAKAFGQVAENIAESLTKGTEVAVSGRLETEQWTNEQGEKRSAAVLLLDSIGPELRRATARVHKVERSTAGQSGDSWGSTPTNSTDEPPF
;
A
#
# COMPACT_ATOMS: atom_id res chain seq x y z
N MET A 1 -11.29 21.62 -5.88
CA MET A 1 -12.28 20.56 -5.60
C MET A 1 -11.50 19.32 -5.21
N ALA A 2 -11.85 18.63 -4.11
CA ALA A 2 -11.13 17.43 -3.69
C ALA A 2 -11.41 16.27 -4.67
N LEU A 3 -10.40 15.45 -4.96
CA LEU A 3 -10.59 14.25 -5.76
C LEU A 3 -11.46 13.22 -5.00
N PRO A 4 -12.23 12.37 -5.70
CA PRO A 4 -12.98 11.30 -5.05
C PRO A 4 -12.04 10.30 -4.39
N ASN A 5 -12.36 9.91 -3.15
CA ASN A 5 -11.68 8.83 -2.46
C ASN A 5 -12.40 7.50 -2.71
N LEU A 6 -11.62 6.43 -2.83
CA LEU A 6 -12.10 5.06 -2.93
C LEU A 6 -11.50 4.25 -1.79
N HIS A 7 -12.39 3.58 -1.05
CA HIS A 7 -12.05 2.61 -0.02
C HIS A 7 -12.74 1.29 -0.33
N GLY A 8 -12.07 0.16 -0.08
CA GLY A 8 -12.73 -1.13 -0.26
C GLY A 8 -11.81 -2.32 -0.08
N VAL A 9 -12.40 -3.50 -0.26
CA VAL A 9 -11.69 -4.77 -0.29
C VAL A 9 -11.66 -5.28 -1.73
N ALA A 10 -10.47 -5.65 -2.19
CA ALA A 10 -10.24 -6.13 -3.55
C ALA A 10 -9.24 -7.27 -3.57
N ARG A 11 -9.08 -7.91 -4.74
CA ARG A 11 -8.05 -8.93 -4.98
C ARG A 11 -7.09 -8.49 -6.06
N LEU A 12 -5.81 -8.80 -5.88
CA LEU A 12 -4.80 -8.60 -6.91
C LEU A 12 -5.03 -9.58 -8.07
N THR A 13 -5.17 -9.08 -9.30
CA THR A 13 -5.38 -9.96 -10.46
C THR A 13 -4.09 -10.56 -11.00
N ALA A 14 -2.95 -9.95 -10.67
CA ALA A 14 -1.59 -10.34 -11.04
C ALA A 14 -0.62 -9.93 -9.93
N ASP A 15 0.64 -10.37 -10.02
CA ASP A 15 1.69 -9.92 -9.11
C ASP A 15 1.94 -8.41 -9.29
N PRO A 16 2.29 -7.67 -8.22
CA PRO A 16 2.58 -6.25 -8.33
C PRO A 16 3.81 -5.99 -9.19
N GLU A 17 3.72 -5.02 -10.10
CA GLU A 17 4.84 -4.61 -10.95
C GLU A 17 5.58 -3.43 -10.32
N LEU A 18 6.78 -3.67 -9.78
CA LEU A 18 7.67 -2.63 -9.27
C LEU A 18 8.61 -2.13 -10.38
N LYS A 19 8.68 -0.81 -10.55
CA LYS A 19 9.62 -0.12 -11.44
C LYS A 19 10.22 1.09 -10.72
N PHE A 20 11.37 1.54 -11.17
CA PHE A 20 11.99 2.77 -10.70
C PHE A 20 11.92 3.84 -11.80
N ALA A 21 11.45 5.02 -11.44
CA ALA A 21 11.52 6.19 -12.32
C ALA A 21 12.97 6.64 -12.49
N ALA A 22 13.24 7.48 -13.51
CA ALA A 22 14.59 8.03 -13.73
C ALA A 22 15.13 8.83 -12.53
N SER A 23 14.24 9.36 -11.69
CA SER A 23 14.56 10.02 -10.42
C SER A 23 14.98 9.06 -9.30
N GLY A 24 14.94 7.75 -9.52
CA GLY A 24 15.13 6.72 -8.48
C GLY A 24 13.88 6.45 -7.64
N THR A 25 12.76 7.12 -7.91
CA THR A 25 11.52 6.89 -7.15
C THR A 25 10.88 5.56 -7.54
N ALA A 26 10.63 4.69 -6.55
CA ALA A 26 9.87 3.46 -6.74
C ALA A 26 8.42 3.74 -7.12
N VAL A 27 7.90 2.98 -8.09
CA VAL A 27 6.52 3.02 -8.57
C VAL A 27 6.02 1.58 -8.68
N CYS A 28 4.95 1.25 -7.96
CA CYS A 28 4.32 -0.05 -8.05
C CYS A 28 2.97 0.10 -8.75
N THR A 29 2.73 -0.71 -9.78
CA THR A 29 1.44 -0.80 -10.48
C THR A 29 0.78 -2.14 -10.20
N LEU A 30 -0.53 -2.10 -9.96
CA LEU A 30 -1.34 -3.28 -9.74
C LEU A 30 -2.74 -3.10 -10.33
N THR A 31 -3.44 -4.21 -10.53
CA THR A 31 -4.85 -4.22 -10.93
C THR A 31 -5.66 -4.92 -9.86
N LEU A 32 -6.67 -4.20 -9.36
CA LEU A 32 -7.55 -4.61 -8.26
C LEU A 32 -8.91 -5.04 -8.81
N ALA A 33 -9.34 -6.24 -8.44
CA ALA A 33 -10.69 -6.75 -8.69
C ALA A 33 -11.57 -6.53 -7.45
N PHE A 34 -12.51 -5.60 -7.55
CA PHE A 34 -13.54 -5.36 -6.55
C PHE A 34 -14.76 -6.21 -6.89
N ASN A 35 -14.96 -7.27 -6.12
CA ASN A 35 -16.11 -8.16 -6.29
C ASN A 35 -17.31 -7.58 -5.54
N SER A 36 -18.42 -7.41 -6.24
CA SER A 36 -19.69 -7.05 -5.62
C SER A 36 -20.54 -8.30 -5.44
N ARG A 37 -21.19 -8.44 -4.28
CA ARG A 37 -22.26 -9.41 -4.09
C ARG A 37 -23.54 -8.64 -3.84
N ARG A 38 -24.66 -9.08 -4.41
CA ARG A 38 -25.98 -8.55 -4.09
C ARG A 38 -26.83 -9.66 -3.51
N GLN A 39 -27.72 -9.30 -2.60
CA GLN A 39 -28.71 -10.23 -2.10
C GLN A 39 -29.88 -10.31 -3.09
N ASN A 40 -30.18 -11.50 -3.58
CA ASN A 40 -31.36 -11.76 -4.38
C ASN A 40 -32.60 -11.62 -3.51
N ARG A 41 -33.50 -10.69 -3.86
CA ARG A 41 -34.68 -10.37 -3.05
C ARG A 41 -35.75 -11.47 -3.04
N GLN A 42 -35.71 -12.40 -3.98
CA GLN A 42 -36.67 -13.50 -4.07
C GLN A 42 -36.20 -14.73 -3.29
N THR A 43 -34.91 -15.07 -3.40
CA THR A 43 -34.35 -16.27 -2.76
C THR A 43 -33.67 -15.99 -1.42
N GLY A 44 -33.31 -14.73 -1.14
CA GLY A 44 -32.56 -14.34 0.05
C GLY A 44 -31.05 -14.66 -0.03
N GLU A 45 -30.60 -15.30 -1.11
CA GLU A 45 -29.22 -15.72 -1.30
C GLU A 45 -28.32 -14.57 -1.81
N TRP A 46 -27.03 -14.62 -1.47
CA TRP A 46 -26.04 -13.70 -2.01
C TRP A 46 -25.50 -14.21 -3.34
N GLU A 47 -25.82 -13.49 -4.41
CA GLU A 47 -25.32 -13.76 -5.76
C GLU A 47 -24.23 -12.75 -6.13
N ASP A 48 -23.30 -13.18 -6.98
CA ASP A 48 -22.24 -12.31 -7.47
C ASP A 48 -22.84 -11.29 -8.46
N ALA A 49 -22.59 -10.01 -8.21
CA ALA A 49 -23.22 -8.89 -8.92
C ALA A 49 -22.30 -8.26 -9.98
N GLY A 50 -21.11 -8.83 -10.18
CA GLY A 50 -20.09 -8.34 -11.11
C GLY A 50 -18.77 -7.99 -10.43
N VAL A 51 -17.77 -7.71 -11.26
CA VAL A 51 -16.42 -7.36 -10.83
C VAL A 51 -16.02 -6.04 -11.47
N HIS A 52 -15.59 -5.09 -10.63
CA HIS A 52 -14.97 -3.85 -11.10
C HIS A 52 -13.45 -3.99 -11.07
N PHE A 53 -12.81 -3.78 -12.21
CA PHE A 53 -11.35 -3.79 -12.31
C PHE A 53 -10.81 -2.36 -12.27
N GLN A 54 -9.95 -2.09 -11.29
CA GLN A 54 -9.36 -0.78 -11.09
C GLN A 54 -7.84 -0.89 -11.15
N ARG A 55 -7.21 -0.18 -12.09
CA ARG A 55 -5.75 0.01 -12.07
C ARG A 55 -5.40 0.93 -10.90
N ALA A 56 -4.37 0.57 -10.15
CA ALA A 56 -3.86 1.35 -9.04
C ALA A 56 -2.34 1.54 -9.13
N LYS A 57 -1.87 2.64 -8.53
CA LYS A 57 -0.45 2.99 -8.43
C LYS A 57 -0.10 3.39 -6.99
N ALA A 58 1.08 2.97 -6.55
CA ALA A 58 1.70 3.43 -5.32
C ALA A 58 3.13 3.92 -5.62
N PHE A 59 3.65 4.79 -4.75
CA PHE A 59 4.95 5.42 -4.92
C PHE A 59 5.83 5.27 -3.67
N GLY A 60 7.15 5.38 -3.87
CA GLY A 60 8.14 5.39 -2.79
C GLY A 60 8.11 4.10 -1.96
N GLN A 61 8.27 4.22 -0.64
CA GLN A 61 8.33 3.06 0.26
C GLN A 61 7.09 2.16 0.18
N VAL A 62 5.90 2.74 -0.03
CA VAL A 62 4.67 1.96 -0.16
C VAL A 62 4.73 1.06 -1.39
N ALA A 63 5.31 1.53 -2.49
CA ALA A 63 5.49 0.74 -3.70
C ALA A 63 6.37 -0.49 -3.46
N GLU A 64 7.50 -0.30 -2.79
CA GLU A 64 8.44 -1.38 -2.44
C GLU A 64 7.78 -2.39 -1.51
N ASN A 65 7.13 -1.92 -0.44
CA ASN A 65 6.45 -2.78 0.52
C ASN A 65 5.36 -3.63 -0.13
N ILE A 66 4.59 -3.06 -1.07
CA ILE A 66 3.57 -3.80 -1.83
C ILE A 66 4.22 -4.94 -2.61
N ALA A 67 5.30 -4.66 -3.35
CA ALA A 67 5.97 -5.64 -4.20
C ALA A 67 6.62 -6.77 -3.38
N GLU A 68 7.10 -6.46 -2.17
CA GLU A 68 7.67 -7.45 -1.26
C GLU A 68 6.59 -8.28 -0.55
N SER A 69 5.44 -7.67 -0.22
CA SER A 69 4.45 -8.28 0.69
C SER A 69 3.29 -8.98 -0.02
N LEU A 70 2.96 -8.58 -1.25
CA LEU A 70 1.73 -8.99 -1.91
C LEU A 70 2.01 -9.72 -3.22
N THR A 71 1.19 -10.73 -3.50
CA THR A 71 1.23 -11.50 -4.75
C THR A 71 -0.16 -11.62 -5.34
N LYS A 72 -0.24 -12.14 -6.58
CA LYS A 72 -1.49 -12.44 -7.28
C LYS A 72 -2.47 -13.20 -6.38
N GLY A 73 -3.73 -12.78 -6.41
CA GLY A 73 -4.82 -13.43 -5.67
C GLY A 73 -4.96 -12.97 -4.22
N THR A 74 -3.97 -12.24 -3.69
CA THR A 74 -4.04 -11.68 -2.32
C THR A 74 -5.24 -10.75 -2.22
N GLU A 75 -6.06 -10.97 -1.19
CA GLU A 75 -7.16 -10.08 -0.84
C GLU A 75 -6.61 -8.95 0.02
N VAL A 76 -6.98 -7.71 -0.31
CA VAL A 76 -6.40 -6.50 0.27
C VAL A 76 -7.50 -5.51 0.64
N ALA A 77 -7.30 -4.80 1.73
CA ALA A 77 -8.02 -3.56 2.03
C ALA A 77 -7.21 -2.38 1.47
N VAL A 78 -7.87 -1.47 0.78
CA VAL A 78 -7.23 -0.31 0.12
C VAL A 78 -7.93 0.99 0.46
N SER A 79 -7.15 2.08 0.46
CA SER A 79 -7.64 3.45 0.41
C SER A 79 -6.81 4.25 -0.58
N GLY A 80 -7.47 5.09 -1.36
CA GLY A 80 -6.77 6.01 -2.25
C GLY A 80 -7.70 7.03 -2.87
N ARG A 81 -7.14 7.82 -3.78
CA ARG A 81 -7.85 8.82 -4.57
C ARG A 81 -7.89 8.43 -6.04
N LEU A 82 -9.01 8.69 -6.70
CA LEU A 82 -9.15 8.47 -8.13
C LEU A 82 -8.61 9.68 -8.90
N GLU A 83 -7.68 9.41 -9.80
CA GLU A 83 -7.10 10.39 -10.72
C GLU A 83 -7.29 9.94 -12.16
N THR A 84 -7.49 10.90 -13.07
CA THR A 84 -7.50 10.61 -14.50
C THR A 84 -6.09 10.83 -15.05
N GLU A 85 -5.44 9.74 -15.43
CA GLU A 85 -4.16 9.80 -16.13
C GLU A 85 -4.40 9.92 -17.63
N GLN A 86 -3.69 10.83 -18.28
CA GLN A 86 -3.73 11.01 -19.73
C GLN A 86 -2.36 10.71 -20.33
N TRP A 87 -2.33 9.97 -21.43
CA TRP A 87 -1.11 9.68 -22.16
C TRP A 87 -1.38 9.58 -23.66
N THR A 88 -0.34 9.76 -24.47
CA THR A 88 -0.41 9.52 -25.91
C THR A 88 0.09 8.11 -26.18
N ASN A 89 -0.69 7.31 -26.90
CA ASN A 89 -0.24 5.97 -27.32
C ASN A 89 0.77 6.06 -28.48
N GLU A 90 1.34 4.93 -28.88
CA GLU A 90 2.31 4.85 -29.99
C GLU A 90 1.74 5.34 -31.33
N GLN A 91 0.41 5.35 -31.47
CA GLN A 91 -0.32 5.80 -32.66
C GLN A 91 -0.59 7.32 -32.65
N GLY A 92 -0.13 8.05 -31.63
CA GLY A 92 -0.34 9.50 -31.50
C GLY A 92 -1.70 9.89 -30.93
N GLU A 93 -2.52 8.93 -30.50
CA GLU A 93 -3.85 9.19 -29.95
C GLU A 93 -3.78 9.50 -28.45
N LYS A 94 -4.49 10.55 -28.02
CA LYS A 94 -4.69 10.86 -26.60
C LYS A 94 -5.62 9.83 -25.98
N ARG A 95 -5.14 9.13 -24.96
CA ARG A 95 -5.90 8.21 -24.13
C ARG A 95 -5.98 8.74 -22.71
N SER A 96 -7.02 8.33 -22.00
CA SER A 96 -7.19 8.66 -20.59
C SER A 96 -7.79 7.47 -19.85
N ALA A 97 -7.38 7.25 -18.61
CA ALA A 97 -7.96 6.23 -17.76
C ALA A 97 -8.01 6.69 -16.31
N ALA A 98 -9.01 6.21 -15.57
CA ALA A 98 -9.07 6.38 -14.13
C ALA A 98 -8.06 5.43 -13.46
N VAL A 99 -7.20 5.99 -12.61
CA VAL A 99 -6.19 5.30 -11.84
C VAL A 99 -6.40 5.62 -10.36
N LEU A 100 -6.37 4.59 -9.53
CA LEU A 100 -6.41 4.75 -8.09
C LEU A 100 -4.99 4.99 -7.56
N LEU A 101 -4.70 6.20 -7.08
CA LEU A 101 -3.48 6.45 -6.34
C LEU A 101 -3.67 6.00 -4.90
N LEU A 102 -2.90 5.00 -4.50
CA LEU A 102 -3.01 4.37 -3.18
C LEU A 102 -2.34 5.25 -2.12
N ASP A 103 -3.11 5.54 -1.07
CA ASP A 103 -2.61 6.14 0.17
C ASP A 103 -2.28 5.06 1.20
N SER A 104 -3.08 3.98 1.23
CA SER A 104 -2.80 2.81 2.06
C SER A 104 -3.31 1.52 1.43
N ILE A 105 -2.63 0.43 1.75
CA ILE A 105 -2.98 -0.93 1.34
C ILE A 105 -2.43 -1.92 2.37
N GLY A 106 -3.17 -2.98 2.64
CA GLY A 106 -2.71 -4.08 3.47
C GLY A 106 -3.46 -5.38 3.16
N PRO A 107 -2.88 -6.55 3.51
CA PRO A 107 -3.56 -7.83 3.36
C PRO A 107 -4.82 -7.85 4.21
N GLU A 108 -5.90 -8.37 3.64
CA GLU A 108 -7.17 -8.54 4.32
C GLU A 108 -7.13 -9.82 5.16
N LEU A 109 -7.54 -9.72 6.44
CA LEU A 109 -7.35 -10.78 7.43
C LEU A 109 -8.62 -11.60 7.72
N ARG A 110 -9.73 -11.37 7.01
CA ARG A 110 -10.98 -12.14 7.21
C ARG A 110 -10.78 -13.61 6.87
N ARG A 111 -9.84 -13.92 5.96
CA ARG A 111 -9.54 -15.29 5.50
C ARG A 111 -8.03 -15.58 5.42
N ALA A 112 -7.20 -14.76 6.06
CA ALA A 112 -5.75 -14.91 6.05
C ALA A 112 -5.13 -14.43 7.38
N THR A 113 -3.93 -14.92 7.68
CA THR A 113 -3.08 -14.40 8.75
C THR A 113 -1.87 -13.70 8.16
N ALA A 114 -1.36 -12.64 8.80
CA ALA A 114 -0.15 -11.94 8.37
C ALA A 114 0.80 -11.73 9.55
N ARG A 115 2.11 -11.78 9.27
CA ARG A 115 3.15 -11.31 10.19
C ARG A 115 3.65 -9.97 9.68
N VAL A 116 3.65 -8.96 10.54
CA VAL A 116 4.08 -7.60 10.18
C VAL A 116 5.54 -7.43 10.58
N HIS A 117 6.38 -7.14 9.60
CA HIS A 117 7.75 -6.67 9.81
C HIS A 117 7.76 -5.15 9.65
N LYS A 118 8.22 -4.43 10.69
CA LYS A 118 8.33 -2.98 10.63
C LYS A 118 9.59 -2.61 9.86
N VAL A 119 9.42 -1.89 8.75
CA VAL A 119 10.55 -1.32 8.00
C VAL A 119 11.27 -0.32 8.91
N GLU A 120 12.56 -0.56 9.17
CA GLU A 120 13.40 0.38 9.87
C GLU A 120 13.62 1.60 8.96
N ARG A 121 13.06 2.74 9.36
CA ARG A 121 13.46 4.01 8.74
C ARG A 121 14.90 4.28 9.18
N SER A 122 15.84 4.19 8.27
CA SER A 122 17.19 4.71 8.49
C SER A 122 17.08 6.22 8.73
N THR A 123 17.11 6.62 9.99
CA THR A 123 17.33 8.01 10.39
C THR A 123 18.80 8.34 10.12
N ALA A 124 19.15 8.48 8.84
CA ALA A 124 20.43 9.04 8.45
C ALA A 124 20.40 10.55 8.76
N GLY A 125 20.93 10.91 9.93
CA GLY A 125 21.30 12.28 10.27
C GLY A 125 20.45 13.00 11.32
N GLN A 126 20.40 12.50 12.56
CA GLN A 126 20.30 13.38 13.75
C GLN A 126 20.75 12.64 15.02
N SER A 127 22.06 12.43 15.17
CA SER A 127 22.69 12.07 16.45
C SER A 127 23.56 13.24 16.87
N GLY A 128 22.96 14.19 17.60
CA GLY A 128 23.62 15.41 18.02
C GLY A 128 22.99 16.07 19.24
N ASP A 129 22.36 15.30 20.14
CA ASP A 129 21.93 15.82 21.44
C ASP A 129 22.66 15.05 22.56
N SER A 130 23.86 15.56 22.84
CA SER A 130 24.73 15.20 23.94
C SER A 130 24.26 15.90 25.22
N TRP A 131 23.19 15.44 25.86
CA TRP A 131 22.79 15.91 27.20
C TRP A 131 22.32 14.74 28.07
N GLY A 132 23.25 14.16 28.83
CA GLY A 132 22.93 13.14 29.82
C GLY A 132 24.10 12.25 30.27
N SER A 133 25.34 12.74 30.27
CA SER A 133 26.46 12.04 30.89
C SER A 133 26.80 12.68 32.24
N THR A 134 26.53 11.97 33.34
CA THR A 134 27.41 11.67 34.51
C THR A 134 26.58 11.28 35.74
N PRO A 135 27.15 10.57 36.76
CA PRO A 135 28.56 10.16 36.90
C PRO A 135 28.79 8.67 37.21
N THR A 136 30.07 8.35 37.08
CA THR A 136 30.88 7.24 37.55
C THR A 136 30.43 6.53 38.83
N ASN A 137 30.38 5.20 38.72
CA ASN A 137 30.46 4.23 39.80
C ASN A 137 31.85 4.30 40.48
N SER A 138 31.89 4.61 41.77
CA SER A 138 33.06 4.38 42.63
C SER A 138 32.60 3.63 43.87
N THR A 139 33.03 2.37 43.93
CA THR A 139 33.07 1.48 45.09
C THR A 139 33.50 2.21 46.35
N ASP A 140 32.69 2.14 47.41
CA ASP A 140 33.12 2.44 48.77
C ASP A 140 32.62 1.31 49.70
N GLU A 141 33.55 0.54 50.23
CA GLU A 141 33.36 -0.55 51.17
C GLU A 141 33.63 0.00 52.58
N PRO A 142 32.71 -0.16 53.56
CA PRO A 142 32.90 0.43 54.88
C PRO A 142 33.85 -0.43 55.74
N PRO A 143 34.84 0.16 56.44
CA PRO A 143 35.59 -0.54 57.47
C PRO A 143 34.87 -0.42 58.83
N PHE A 144 34.41 -1.56 59.36
CA PHE A 144 33.99 -1.87 60.74
C PHE A 144 32.93 -0.99 61.42
#